data_AF-A0A534RP40-F1
#
_entry.id   AF-A0A534RP40-F1
#
_cell.length_a   1.000
_cell.length_b   1.000
_cell.length_c   1.000
_cell.angle_alpha   90.00
_cell.angle_beta   90.00
_cell.angle_gamma   90.00
#
_symmetry.space_group_name_H-M   'P 1'
#
loop_
_entity.id
_entity.type
_entity.pdbx_description
1 polymer ?
#
loop_
_entity_poly.entity_id
_entity_poly.type
_entity_poly.pdbx_seq_one_letter_code
_entity_poly.pdbx_strand_id
1 'polypeptide(L)'
;MDHDRGPDGVRGRVVRAGGRRRRAPRPRRAGARRGRRARPDHRPARRGRPRRTLRSGYAHARGAHPTPAAAEPAPPGAPAEPSGPAVDIAVESFRLTQGRILVTDRTVKPFFSGGLSPLDVDVKKLRWPALATERVRVEATSATGGKLLVAGALSPEGGQVEVNGKDIALQPFNPYATTYSPYSVASGALTVATKARFRKGRYDATTALKLLKFDLGGKEGDTLFAQQFGIPLSVALALLKDLQGNIGLDIPLAADEQGMKIGLAAVVGQALRKALIGALASPLKLVGAAFGGGGGEAVAPAPIAFRPGRAELTADAEPAVEALARLLASRPGIGVTLAAAPGAADVRWLREQALREELAAPQGVLGSVRNLPQRGARDRIRTALEARARDA
;
A
#
# COMPACT_ATOMS: atom_id res chain seq x y z
N MET A 1 43.75 30.44 50.80
CA MET A 1 44.54 29.29 51.28
C MET A 1 43.81 28.75 52.49
N ASP A 2 42.68 28.11 52.26
CA ASP A 2 42.46 26.66 52.04
C ASP A 2 42.26 25.91 53.38
N HIS A 3 40.97 25.85 53.73
CA HIS A 3 40.25 24.91 54.58
C HIS A 3 39.85 23.72 53.66
N ASP A 4 39.60 22.47 54.03
CA ASP A 4 39.32 21.74 55.27
C ASP A 4 39.26 20.24 54.89
N ARG A 5 39.15 19.38 55.90
CA ARG A 5 39.16 17.92 55.95
C ARG A 5 38.10 17.20 55.08
N GLY A 6 38.34 15.90 54.83
CA GLY A 6 37.55 14.94 54.00
C GLY A 6 36.25 14.43 54.66
N PRO A 7 35.81 13.15 54.55
CA PRO A 7 36.25 11.99 53.72
C PRO A 7 35.07 11.19 53.05
N ASP A 8 35.44 10.07 52.37
CA ASP A 8 34.74 8.79 52.13
C ASP A 8 33.31 8.66 51.52
N GLY A 9 33.17 7.72 50.57
CA GLY A 9 31.86 7.30 50.02
C GLY A 9 31.85 6.20 48.94
N VAL A 10 32.18 4.96 49.33
CA VAL A 10 31.61 3.64 48.92
C VAL A 10 31.36 3.30 47.43
N ARG A 11 32.12 2.30 46.95
CA ARG A 11 31.84 1.50 45.72
C ARG A 11 30.98 0.27 46.05
N GLY A 12 29.85 0.11 45.36
CA GLY A 12 29.09 -1.15 45.31
C GLY A 12 29.32 -1.90 44.00
N ARG A 13 30.00 -3.05 44.04
CA ARG A 13 30.17 -4.01 42.94
C ARG A 13 29.49 -5.32 43.36
N VAL A 14 28.48 -5.77 42.63
CA VAL A 14 27.90 -7.12 42.79
C VAL A 14 28.20 -7.91 41.51
N VAL A 15 28.97 -8.99 41.67
CA VAL A 15 29.22 -10.03 40.66
C VAL A 15 29.08 -11.39 41.37
N ARG A 16 28.21 -12.26 40.85
CA ARG A 16 28.30 -13.74 40.86
C ARG A 16 27.19 -14.28 39.93
N ALA A 17 27.50 -14.89 38.79
CA ALA A 17 28.08 -16.22 38.54
C ALA A 17 27.07 -17.38 38.61
N GLY A 18 26.72 -17.91 37.43
CA GLY A 18 26.83 -19.33 37.06
C GLY A 18 25.97 -20.38 37.78
N GLY A 19 25.05 -21.00 37.05
CA GLY A 19 24.40 -22.24 37.46
C GLY A 19 23.68 -22.95 36.33
N ARG A 20 24.41 -23.75 35.54
CA ARG A 20 23.84 -24.74 34.59
C ARG A 20 23.14 -25.85 35.37
N ARG A 21 21.91 -26.23 34.99
CA ARG A 21 21.44 -27.63 35.10
C ARG A 21 20.61 -28.02 33.88
N ARG A 22 21.14 -29.00 33.14
CA ARG A 22 20.43 -29.84 32.16
C ARG A 22 19.49 -30.78 32.91
N ARG A 23 18.27 -31.01 32.40
CA ARG A 23 17.59 -32.32 32.46
C ARG A 23 16.71 -32.52 31.22
N ALA A 24 16.76 -33.76 30.76
CA ALA A 24 16.31 -34.30 29.48
C ALA A 24 14.77 -34.49 29.38
N PRO A 25 14.23 -34.85 28.21
CA PRO A 25 12.80 -34.84 27.91
C PRO A 25 12.11 -36.16 28.30
N ARG A 26 10.80 -36.10 28.55
CA ARG A 26 9.93 -37.29 28.57
C ARG A 26 8.90 -37.21 27.44
N PRO A 27 8.66 -38.29 26.68
CA PRO A 27 7.80 -38.29 25.51
C PRO A 27 6.40 -38.89 25.78
N ARG A 28 5.52 -38.62 24.80
CA ARG A 28 4.31 -39.38 24.40
C ARG A 28 3.11 -39.40 25.35
N ARG A 29 1.98 -38.88 24.84
CA ARG A 29 0.82 -39.71 24.50
C ARG A 29 -0.04 -39.06 23.42
N ALA A 30 -0.07 -39.72 22.25
CA ALA A 30 -1.12 -39.57 21.27
C ALA A 30 -2.41 -40.15 21.84
N GLY A 31 -3.51 -39.41 21.69
CA GLY A 31 -4.86 -39.86 22.00
C GLY A 31 -5.77 -39.48 20.84
N ALA A 32 -5.81 -40.33 19.81
CA ALA A 32 -6.80 -40.28 18.76
C ALA A 32 -8.13 -40.87 19.27
N ARG A 33 -9.22 -40.11 19.15
CA ARG A 33 -10.59 -40.63 18.98
C ARG A 33 -11.30 -39.66 18.02
N ARG A 34 -11.47 -40.01 16.73
CA ARG A 34 -12.70 -40.63 16.17
C ARG A 34 -13.94 -40.11 16.89
N GLY A 35 -14.74 -39.20 16.34
CA GLY A 35 -15.42 -39.33 15.06
C GLY A 35 -16.88 -39.68 15.35
N ARG A 36 -17.79 -38.70 15.27
CA ARG A 36 -19.22 -38.95 15.11
C ARG A 36 -19.78 -37.99 14.07
N ARG A 37 -20.09 -38.56 12.90
CA ARG A 37 -20.92 -37.96 11.88
C ARG A 37 -22.38 -38.00 12.32
N ALA A 38 -23.08 -36.96 11.89
CA ALA A 38 -24.52 -36.75 11.93
C ALA A 38 -25.32 -37.93 11.35
N ARG A 39 -26.57 -38.06 11.82
CA ARG A 39 -27.77 -38.28 10.99
C ARG A 39 -29.04 -37.86 11.79
N PRO A 40 -30.14 -37.59 11.09
CA PRO A 40 -31.05 -36.48 11.37
C PRO A 40 -32.30 -36.93 12.12
N ASP A 41 -33.06 -35.97 12.63
CA ASP A 41 -34.47 -36.23 12.94
C ASP A 41 -35.36 -35.11 12.39
N HIS A 42 -36.45 -35.55 11.79
CA HIS A 42 -37.39 -34.76 11.01
C HIS A 42 -38.75 -34.71 11.73
N ARG A 43 -39.38 -33.54 11.64
CA ARG A 43 -40.83 -33.23 11.74
C ARG A 43 -41.45 -33.00 13.14
N PRO A 44 -42.62 -32.31 13.23
CA PRO A 44 -43.16 -31.27 12.33
C PRO A 44 -43.75 -30.04 13.04
N ALA A 45 -44.13 -29.09 12.18
CA ALA A 45 -44.78 -27.80 12.40
C ALA A 45 -46.02 -27.79 13.33
N ARG A 46 -46.16 -26.70 14.09
CA ARG A 46 -47.44 -26.25 14.65
C ARG A 46 -47.85 -24.91 14.05
N ARG A 47 -49.11 -24.91 13.59
CA ARG A 47 -49.85 -23.90 12.82
C ARG A 47 -49.94 -22.54 13.51
N GLY A 48 -49.52 -21.49 12.81
CA GLY A 48 -50.06 -20.14 12.97
C GLY A 48 -51.42 -20.03 12.28
N ARG A 49 -52.37 -19.35 12.92
CA ARG A 49 -53.66 -18.94 12.34
C ARG A 49 -53.63 -17.44 11.99
N PRO A 50 -54.50 -17.00 11.06
CA PRO A 50 -54.17 -15.97 10.09
C PRO A 50 -54.67 -14.57 10.48
N ARG A 51 -53.98 -13.53 9.99
CA ARG A 51 -54.59 -12.21 9.85
C ARG A 51 -54.77 -11.88 8.38
N ARG A 52 -56.05 -11.79 8.00
CA ARG A 52 -56.54 -11.41 6.69
C ARG A 52 -56.34 -9.91 6.49
N THR A 53 -55.72 -9.61 5.36
CA THR A 53 -55.65 -8.38 4.57
C THR A 53 -56.65 -7.27 4.88
N LEU A 54 -56.19 -6.01 4.85
CA LEU A 54 -56.74 -4.96 3.98
C LEU A 54 -55.74 -3.82 3.79
N ARG A 55 -55.26 -3.73 2.55
CA ARG A 55 -54.85 -2.56 1.75
C ARG A 55 -55.13 -1.20 2.40
N SER A 56 -54.11 -0.35 2.52
CA SER A 56 -54.31 1.10 2.50
C SER A 56 -53.06 1.80 1.95
N GLY A 57 -53.24 2.44 0.80
CA GLY A 57 -52.38 3.48 0.29
C GLY A 57 -53.07 4.82 0.48
N TYR A 58 -52.23 5.83 0.72
CA TYR A 58 -52.48 7.28 0.76
C TYR A 58 -53.15 7.88 2.00
N ALA A 59 -52.36 8.71 2.70
CA ALA A 59 -52.56 10.16 2.89
C ALA A 59 -52.13 10.64 4.30
N HIS A 60 -51.49 11.81 4.32
CA HIS A 60 -50.84 12.46 5.44
C HIS A 60 -51.72 12.64 6.70
N ALA A 61 -51.14 12.35 7.86
CA ALA A 61 -51.50 13.01 9.12
C ALA A 61 -50.22 13.24 9.93
N ARG A 62 -49.91 14.53 10.17
CA ARG A 62 -48.94 14.95 11.18
C ARG A 62 -49.46 14.50 12.55
N GLY A 63 -48.72 13.63 13.22
CA GLY A 63 -48.98 13.18 14.58
C GLY A 63 -47.70 13.32 15.40
N ALA A 64 -47.80 14.04 16.51
CA ALA A 64 -46.73 14.48 17.38
C ALA A 64 -45.82 13.36 17.90
N HIS A 65 -44.52 13.56 17.78
CA HIS A 65 -43.55 12.97 18.70
C HIS A 65 -43.51 13.80 20.00
N PRO A 66 -43.37 13.15 21.16
CA PRO A 66 -43.48 13.80 22.47
C PRO A 66 -42.37 14.83 22.66
N THR A 67 -42.79 16.03 23.04
CA THR A 67 -41.95 17.11 23.55
C THR A 67 -41.02 16.58 24.65
N PRO A 68 -39.71 16.80 24.58
CA PRO A 68 -38.83 16.60 25.73
C PRO A 68 -39.34 17.49 26.86
N ALA A 69 -39.65 16.88 28.01
CA ALA A 69 -39.96 17.63 29.22
C ALA A 69 -38.83 18.65 29.45
N ALA A 70 -39.20 19.93 29.49
CA ALA A 70 -38.30 21.01 29.80
C ALA A 70 -37.65 20.72 31.16
N ALA A 71 -36.33 20.56 31.15
CA ALA A 71 -35.55 20.57 32.36
C ALA A 71 -35.77 21.93 33.05
N GLU A 72 -36.22 21.87 34.30
CA GLU A 72 -36.33 23.01 35.19
C GLU A 72 -34.97 23.74 35.25
N PRO A 73 -34.93 25.08 35.12
CA PRO A 73 -33.67 25.81 35.10
C PRO A 73 -32.94 25.60 36.42
N ALA A 74 -31.72 25.05 36.34
CA ALA A 74 -30.82 24.98 37.47
C ALA A 74 -30.62 26.40 38.06
N PRO A 75 -30.59 26.55 39.40
CA PRO A 75 -30.33 27.84 40.02
C PRO A 75 -29.02 28.44 39.48
N PRO A 76 -28.90 29.78 39.40
CA PRO A 76 -27.69 30.43 38.90
C PRO A 76 -26.48 29.90 39.67
N GLY A 77 -25.56 29.25 38.96
CA GLY A 77 -24.33 28.76 39.54
C GLY A 77 -23.61 29.90 40.26
N ALA A 78 -23.17 29.63 41.49
CA ALA A 78 -22.31 30.55 42.23
C ALA A 78 -21.16 31.03 41.32
N PRO A 79 -20.72 32.31 41.43
CA PRO A 79 -19.59 32.81 40.67
C PRO A 79 -18.42 31.84 40.79
N ALA A 80 -17.87 31.40 39.65
CA ALA A 80 -16.66 30.60 39.65
C ALA A 80 -15.60 31.34 40.47
N GLU A 81 -15.11 30.72 41.53
CA GLU A 81 -14.02 31.28 42.34
C GLU A 81 -12.85 31.63 41.41
N PRO A 82 -12.23 32.82 41.56
CA PRO A 82 -11.09 33.18 40.75
C PRO A 82 -10.02 32.11 40.93
N SER A 83 -9.66 31.45 39.82
CA SER A 83 -8.52 30.53 39.77
C SER A 83 -7.33 31.24 40.41
N GLY A 84 -6.72 30.60 41.41
CA GLY A 84 -5.56 31.13 42.12
C GLY A 84 -4.43 31.57 41.18
N PRO A 85 -3.43 32.32 41.67
CA PRO A 85 -2.41 32.96 40.83
C PRO A 85 -1.78 31.94 39.88
N ALA A 86 -1.74 32.28 38.59
CA ALA A 86 -1.14 31.45 37.56
C ALA A 86 0.35 31.26 37.89
N VAL A 87 0.74 30.02 38.18
CA VAL A 87 2.14 29.67 38.46
C VAL A 87 2.96 29.88 37.19
N ASP A 88 3.89 30.84 37.20
CA ASP A 88 4.91 31.02 36.16
C ASP A 88 6.12 30.14 36.49
N ILE A 89 6.36 29.12 35.66
CA ILE A 89 7.49 28.20 35.80
C ILE A 89 8.51 28.54 34.71
N ALA A 90 9.73 28.87 35.13
CA ALA A 90 10.87 29.06 34.24
C ALA A 90 11.93 27.96 34.48
N VAL A 91 12.28 27.24 33.42
CA VAL A 91 13.32 26.20 33.42
C VAL A 91 14.42 26.60 32.45
N GLU A 92 15.60 26.92 32.97
CA GLU A 92 16.71 27.38 32.13
C GLU A 92 17.23 26.30 31.19
N SER A 93 17.31 25.06 31.67
CA SER A 93 17.64 23.94 30.81
C SER A 93 17.04 22.63 31.30
N PHE A 94 16.54 21.86 30.35
CA PHE A 94 16.12 20.48 30.56
C PHE A 94 16.86 19.58 29.58
N ARG A 95 17.47 18.50 30.09
CA ARG A 95 18.18 17.52 29.28
C ARG A 95 17.80 16.10 29.67
N LEU A 96 17.38 15.32 28.69
CA LEU A 96 17.23 13.86 28.79
C LEU A 96 18.23 13.22 27.84
N THR A 97 18.97 12.22 28.31
CA THR A 97 19.91 11.47 27.45
C THR A 97 19.63 9.98 27.53
N GLN A 98 19.74 9.31 26.39
CA GLN A 98 19.53 7.86 26.27
C GLN A 98 18.21 7.37 26.88
N GLY A 99 17.18 8.23 26.81
CA GLY A 99 15.83 7.92 27.27
C GLY A 99 15.20 6.82 26.43
N ARG A 100 14.12 6.24 26.97
CA ARG A 100 13.27 5.29 26.27
C ARG A 100 11.82 5.64 26.51
N ILE A 101 11.06 5.71 25.43
CA ILE A 101 9.60 5.84 25.48
C ILE A 101 8.99 4.65 24.75
N LEU A 102 7.94 4.08 25.36
CA LEU A 102 7.07 3.08 24.75
C LEU A 102 5.67 3.68 24.68
N VAL A 103 5.06 3.60 23.49
CA VAL A 103 3.73 4.15 23.23
C VAL A 103 2.80 3.02 22.85
N THR A 104 1.61 3.03 23.42
CA THR A 104 0.50 2.15 23.00
C THR A 104 -0.71 3.02 22.77
N ASP A 105 -1.20 3.04 21.53
CA ASP A 105 -2.43 3.75 21.18
C ASP A 105 -3.58 2.74 21.05
N ARG A 106 -4.57 2.89 21.92
CA ARG A 106 -5.76 2.03 22.01
C ARG A 106 -6.98 2.59 21.28
N THR A 107 -6.84 3.73 20.61
CA THR A 107 -7.93 4.36 19.83
C THR A 107 -8.15 3.69 18.48
N VAL A 108 -7.13 3.00 17.94
CA VAL A 108 -7.17 2.26 16.67
C VAL A 108 -7.19 0.75 16.90
N LYS A 109 -7.74 -0.01 15.95
CA LYS A 109 -7.74 -1.49 15.99
C LYS A 109 -7.10 -2.07 14.73
N PRO A 110 -6.14 -3.01 14.84
CA PRO A 110 -5.50 -3.47 16.09
C PRO A 110 -4.75 -2.33 16.80
N PHE A 111 -4.48 -2.45 18.10
CA PHE A 111 -3.79 -1.39 18.84
C PHE A 111 -2.42 -1.11 18.23
N PHE A 112 -2.07 0.16 18.09
CA PHE A 112 -0.72 0.55 17.72
C PHE A 112 0.19 0.38 18.94
N SER A 113 1.40 -0.12 18.71
CA SER A 113 2.46 -0.22 19.73
C SER A 113 3.80 0.15 19.09
N GLY A 114 4.49 1.09 19.70
CA GLY A 114 5.76 1.62 19.18
C GLY A 114 6.71 1.98 20.31
N GLY A 115 7.97 2.23 19.96
CA GLY A 115 8.98 2.63 20.91
C GLY A 115 10.05 3.49 20.26
N LEU A 116 10.60 4.40 21.06
CA LEU A 116 11.69 5.29 20.72
C LEU A 116 12.84 5.06 21.71
N SER A 117 14.00 4.65 21.22
CA SER A 117 15.23 4.41 21.99
C SER A 117 16.44 4.36 21.04
N PRO A 118 17.53 5.09 21.33
CA PRO A 118 17.63 6.12 22.36
C PRO A 118 16.77 7.36 22.03
N LEU A 119 16.38 8.09 23.08
CA LEU A 119 15.72 9.39 23.03
C LEU A 119 16.58 10.42 23.75
N ASP A 120 17.05 11.43 23.02
CA ASP A 120 17.82 12.55 23.56
C ASP A 120 16.98 13.83 23.38
N VAL A 121 16.82 14.58 24.47
CA VAL A 121 16.03 15.83 24.51
C VAL A 121 16.89 16.92 25.12
N ASP A 122 16.97 18.08 24.47
CA ASP A 122 17.63 19.28 24.97
C ASP A 122 16.69 20.47 24.76
N VAL A 123 16.22 21.06 25.85
CA VAL A 123 15.35 22.24 25.86
C VAL A 123 16.03 23.36 26.65
N LYS A 124 15.97 24.59 26.13
CA LYS A 124 16.56 25.79 26.74
C LYS A 124 15.50 26.86 26.95
N LYS A 125 15.48 27.45 28.15
CA LYS A 125 14.59 28.54 28.57
C LYS A 125 13.12 28.20 28.33
N LEU A 126 12.68 27.07 28.88
CA LEU A 126 11.27 26.67 28.87
C LEU A 126 10.49 27.53 29.87
N ARG A 127 9.39 28.15 29.42
CA ARG A 127 8.43 28.86 30.28
C ARG A 127 7.04 28.26 30.16
N TRP A 128 6.32 28.19 31.28
CA TRP A 128 4.94 27.72 31.38
C TRP A 128 4.15 28.69 32.28
N PRO A 129 2.87 29.01 31.98
CA PRO A 129 1.96 28.42 30.99
C PRO A 129 2.03 29.02 29.58
N ALA A 130 2.80 30.09 29.39
CA ALA A 130 2.93 30.75 28.08
C ALA A 130 3.50 29.84 26.96
N LEU A 131 4.09 28.69 27.33
CA LEU A 131 4.73 27.73 26.44
C LEU A 131 5.74 28.41 25.48
N ALA A 132 6.81 28.93 26.07
CA ALA A 132 7.93 29.53 25.33
C ALA A 132 9.22 28.72 25.53
N THR A 133 10.05 28.59 24.49
CA THR A 133 11.37 27.98 24.53
C THR A 133 12.25 28.56 23.41
N GLU A 134 13.47 28.99 23.75
CA GLU A 134 14.42 29.50 22.76
C GLU A 134 14.96 28.40 21.85
N ARG A 135 15.07 27.18 22.39
CA ARG A 135 15.54 26.03 21.64
C ARG A 135 14.96 24.74 22.20
N VAL A 136 14.37 23.95 21.31
CA VAL A 136 14.07 22.54 21.54
C VAL A 136 14.82 21.71 20.51
N ARG A 137 15.43 20.61 20.96
CA ARG A 137 15.98 19.57 20.10
C ARG A 137 15.59 18.20 20.67
N VAL A 138 15.00 17.36 19.85
CA VAL A 138 14.63 15.99 20.18
C VAL A 138 15.21 15.09 19.10
N GLU A 139 16.02 14.12 19.51
CA GLU A 139 16.53 13.06 18.64
C GLU A 139 16.04 11.72 19.15
N ALA A 140 15.49 10.90 18.25
CA ALA A 140 14.95 9.61 18.61
C ALA A 140 15.20 8.58 17.52
N THR A 141 15.35 7.32 17.91
CA THR A 141 15.39 6.18 16.98
C THR A 141 14.22 5.24 17.27
N SER A 142 13.47 4.84 16.24
CA SER A 142 12.40 3.85 16.37
C SER A 142 12.96 2.45 16.60
N ALA A 143 12.13 1.55 17.12
CA ALA A 143 12.49 0.12 17.24
C ALA A 143 12.89 -0.53 15.89
N THR A 144 12.45 0.04 14.77
CA THR A 144 12.77 -0.42 13.41
C THR A 144 13.99 0.27 12.79
N GLY A 145 14.69 1.14 13.53
CA GLY A 145 15.90 1.83 13.08
C GLY A 145 15.66 3.18 12.38
N GLY A 146 14.40 3.61 12.24
CA GLY A 146 14.06 4.92 11.69
C GLY A 146 14.50 6.04 12.62
N LYS A 147 15.01 7.15 12.08
CA LYS A 147 15.52 8.28 12.87
C LYS A 147 14.56 9.45 12.82
N LEU A 148 14.41 10.14 13.94
CA LEU A 148 13.61 11.34 14.09
C LEU A 148 14.47 12.45 14.70
N LEU A 149 14.44 13.63 14.10
CA LEU A 149 15.00 14.86 14.63
C LEU A 149 13.92 15.94 14.61
N VAL A 150 13.60 16.49 15.77
CA VAL A 150 12.77 17.69 15.91
C VAL A 150 13.65 18.81 16.43
N ALA A 151 13.65 19.96 15.79
CA ALA A 151 14.40 21.13 16.25
C ALA A 151 13.58 22.40 16.04
N GLY A 152 13.65 23.35 16.96
CA GLY A 152 12.91 24.59 16.79
C GLY A 152 12.94 25.52 17.98
N ALA A 153 12.12 26.55 17.90
CA ALA A 153 11.86 27.53 18.95
C ALA A 153 10.37 27.90 18.92
N LEU A 154 9.82 28.20 20.09
CA LEU A 154 8.39 28.44 20.28
C LEU A 154 8.21 29.63 21.24
N SER A 155 7.25 30.49 20.95
CA SER A 155 6.78 31.54 21.86
C SER A 155 5.28 31.80 21.62
N PRO A 156 4.59 32.52 22.52
CA PRO A 156 3.18 32.91 22.33
C PRO A 156 2.92 33.69 21.04
N GLU A 157 3.91 34.44 20.56
CA GLU A 157 3.84 35.25 19.35
C GLU A 157 4.02 34.39 18.08
N GLY A 158 4.73 33.28 18.20
CA GLY A 158 4.97 32.34 17.12
C GLY A 158 6.24 31.51 17.31
N GLY A 159 6.58 30.75 16.30
CA GLY A 159 7.75 29.89 16.34
C GLY A 159 8.03 29.21 15.02
N GLN A 160 9.16 28.53 14.95
CA GLN A 160 9.50 27.64 13.85
C GLN A 160 9.95 26.30 14.41
N VAL A 161 9.40 25.23 13.85
CA VAL A 161 9.81 23.85 14.15
C VAL A 161 10.09 23.14 12.86
N GLU A 162 11.22 22.45 12.84
CA GLU A 162 11.63 21.55 11.78
C GLU A 162 11.57 20.11 12.30
N VAL A 163 10.93 19.24 11.52
CA VAL A 163 10.82 17.81 11.81
C VAL A 163 11.45 17.05 10.64
N ASN A 164 12.46 16.24 10.94
CA ASN A 164 13.13 15.39 9.97
C ASN A 164 13.03 13.95 10.43
N GLY A 165 12.28 13.15 9.69
CA GLY A 165 12.21 11.71 9.84
C GLY A 165 12.94 11.03 8.69
N LYS A 166 13.75 10.01 8.98
CA LYS A 166 14.47 9.25 7.97
C LYS A 166 14.26 7.76 8.17
N ASP A 167 13.96 7.05 7.09
CA ASP A 167 13.80 5.60 7.06
C ASP A 167 12.80 5.06 8.10
N ILE A 168 11.71 5.80 8.35
CA ILE A 168 10.66 5.41 9.29
C ILE A 168 9.85 4.27 8.65
N ALA A 169 9.96 3.04 9.17
CA ALA A 169 9.19 1.91 8.66
C ALA A 169 7.68 2.18 8.73
N LEU A 170 6.96 1.94 7.63
CA LEU A 170 5.53 2.27 7.52
C LEU A 170 4.60 1.18 8.04
N GLN A 171 5.00 -0.09 7.92
CA GLN A 171 4.17 -1.24 8.30
C GLN A 171 3.62 -1.20 9.74
N PRO A 172 4.38 -0.75 10.78
CA PRO A 172 3.84 -0.62 12.14
C PRO A 172 2.65 0.34 12.26
N PHE A 173 2.45 1.26 11.30
CA PHE A 173 1.37 2.23 11.29
C PHE A 173 0.10 1.73 10.58
N ASN A 174 0.06 0.47 10.13
CA ASN A 174 -1.14 -0.14 9.55
C ASN A 174 -2.43 0.04 10.36
N PRO A 175 -2.43 0.00 11.71
CA PRO A 175 -3.61 0.34 12.50
C PRO A 175 -4.33 1.63 12.08
N TYR A 176 -3.56 2.66 11.69
CA TYR A 176 -4.11 3.94 11.25
C TYR A 176 -4.58 3.90 9.79
N ALA A 177 -3.91 3.12 8.93
CA ALA A 177 -4.29 2.96 7.54
C ALA A 177 -5.61 2.17 7.40
N THR A 178 -5.71 1.04 8.10
CA THR A 178 -6.85 0.11 7.97
C THR A 178 -8.11 0.61 8.67
N THR A 179 -8.02 1.62 9.53
CA THR A 179 -9.18 2.20 10.22
C THR A 179 -10.11 2.94 9.26
N TYR A 180 -9.56 3.61 8.24
CA TYR A 180 -10.31 4.46 7.31
C TYR A 180 -10.26 3.94 5.87
N SER A 181 -9.68 2.76 5.67
CA SER A 181 -9.40 2.25 4.34
C SER A 181 -9.30 0.73 4.34
N PRO A 182 -9.72 0.04 3.26
CA PRO A 182 -9.47 -1.39 3.09
C PRO A 182 -8.00 -1.72 2.78
N TYR A 183 -7.14 -0.70 2.62
CA TYR A 183 -5.73 -0.86 2.29
C TYR A 183 -4.86 -0.99 3.53
N SER A 184 -3.82 -1.81 3.39
CA SER A 184 -2.73 -1.92 4.35
C SER A 184 -1.40 -1.60 3.66
N VAL A 185 -0.39 -1.17 4.40
CA VAL A 185 0.97 -1.07 3.89
C VAL A 185 1.63 -2.44 4.01
N ALA A 186 1.99 -3.03 2.86
CA ALA A 186 2.72 -4.30 2.82
C ALA A 186 4.20 -4.08 3.13
N SER A 187 4.81 -3.03 2.59
CA SER A 187 6.20 -2.68 2.85
C SER A 187 6.52 -1.23 2.54
N GLY A 188 7.67 -0.77 3.01
CA GLY A 188 8.23 0.54 2.69
C GLY A 188 8.66 1.35 3.92
N ALA A 189 9.38 2.43 3.65
CA ALA A 189 9.83 3.38 4.66
C ALA A 189 9.51 4.82 4.25
N LEU A 190 9.35 5.69 5.22
CA LEU A 190 9.08 7.11 5.04
C LEU A 190 10.31 7.93 5.41
N THR A 191 10.69 8.82 4.52
CA THR A 191 11.50 9.99 4.85
C THR A 191 10.59 11.21 4.80
N VAL A 192 10.60 12.03 5.83
CA VAL A 192 9.77 13.23 5.97
C VAL A 192 10.64 14.40 6.38
N ALA A 193 10.45 15.54 5.73
CA ALA A 193 11.04 16.81 6.13
C ALA A 193 9.93 17.87 6.18
N THR A 194 9.58 18.29 7.39
CA THR A 194 8.56 19.30 7.64
C THR A 194 9.21 20.56 8.17
N LYS A 195 8.88 21.70 7.56
CA LYS A 195 9.16 23.02 8.11
C LYS A 195 7.83 23.66 8.47
N ALA A 196 7.61 23.85 9.76
CA ALA A 196 6.39 24.44 10.31
C ALA A 196 6.70 25.79 10.93
N ARG A 197 5.83 26.76 10.66
CA ARG A 197 5.84 28.10 11.25
C ARG A 197 4.48 28.33 11.88
N PHE A 198 4.51 28.87 13.09
CA PHE A 198 3.30 29.20 13.84
C PHE A 198 3.35 30.67 14.17
N ARG A 199 2.19 31.33 14.08
CA ARG A 199 1.95 32.72 14.49
C ARG A 199 0.55 32.76 15.08
N LYS A 200 0.21 33.78 15.87
CA LYS A 200 -1.13 33.93 16.49
C LYS A 200 -2.26 33.53 15.52
N GLY A 201 -2.93 32.40 15.80
CA GLY A 201 -4.05 31.86 15.01
C GLY A 201 -3.70 31.24 13.64
N ARG A 202 -2.42 31.17 13.24
CA ARG A 202 -1.99 30.64 11.94
C ARG A 202 -0.84 29.65 12.04
N TYR A 203 -0.96 28.56 11.29
CA TYR A 203 -0.01 27.46 11.23
C TYR A 203 0.28 27.16 9.76
N ASP A 204 1.50 27.43 9.32
CA ASP A 204 1.94 27.15 7.96
C ASP A 204 3.02 26.06 8.00
N ALA A 205 2.77 24.93 7.36
CA ALA A 205 3.71 23.81 7.31
C ALA A 205 3.91 23.31 5.87
N THR A 206 5.17 23.24 5.44
CA THR A 206 5.53 22.56 4.20
C THR A 206 6.17 21.24 4.55
N THR A 207 5.60 20.13 4.06
CA THR A 207 6.06 18.78 4.35
C THR A 207 6.47 18.07 3.07
N ALA A 208 7.75 17.78 2.91
CA ALA A 208 8.25 16.92 1.86
C ALA A 208 8.27 15.47 2.36
N LEU A 209 7.59 14.58 1.64
CA LEU A 209 7.50 13.16 1.93
C LEU A 209 8.16 12.36 0.81
N LYS A 210 8.97 11.39 1.18
CA LYS A 210 9.50 10.38 0.27
C LYS A 210 9.21 9.00 0.82
N LEU A 211 8.39 8.25 0.09
CA LEU A 211 8.11 6.85 0.35
C LEU A 211 9.13 6.00 -0.40
N LEU A 212 9.88 5.19 0.33
CA LEU A 212 10.93 4.32 -0.17
C LEU A 212 10.39 2.90 -0.30
N LYS A 213 10.50 2.32 -1.51
CA LYS A 213 10.06 0.94 -1.81
C LYS A 213 8.65 0.64 -1.26
N PHE A 214 7.73 1.59 -1.44
CA PHE A 214 6.39 1.50 -0.89
C PHE A 214 5.55 0.49 -1.66
N ASP A 215 4.83 -0.35 -0.92
CA ASP A 215 3.89 -1.29 -1.49
C ASP A 215 2.63 -1.47 -0.64
N LEU A 216 1.51 -1.69 -1.32
CA LEU A 216 0.22 -1.91 -0.68
C LEU A 216 -0.09 -3.39 -0.53
N GLY A 217 -0.75 -3.73 0.57
CA GLY A 217 -1.38 -5.02 0.80
C GLY A 217 -2.90 -4.89 0.83
N GLY A 218 -3.59 -5.99 0.50
CA GLY A 218 -5.05 -6.07 0.51
C GLY A 218 -5.66 -6.01 -0.89
N LYS A 219 -5.98 -7.18 -1.45
CA LYS A 219 -6.57 -7.29 -2.80
C LYS A 219 -7.97 -6.66 -2.91
N GLU A 220 -8.74 -6.68 -1.82
CA GLU A 220 -10.09 -6.11 -1.79
C GLU A 220 -10.07 -4.60 -2.01
N GLY A 221 -9.12 -3.89 -1.40
CA GLY A 221 -8.98 -2.45 -1.60
C GLY A 221 -8.80 -2.10 -3.07
N ASP A 222 -7.84 -2.77 -3.74
CA ASP A 222 -7.50 -2.51 -5.15
C ASP A 222 -8.72 -2.60 -6.06
N THR A 223 -9.64 -3.55 -5.78
CA THR A 223 -10.88 -3.69 -6.56
C THR A 223 -11.86 -2.53 -6.38
N LEU A 224 -11.98 -1.97 -5.17
CA LEU A 224 -12.88 -0.83 -4.92
C LEU A 224 -12.40 0.44 -5.62
N PHE A 225 -11.10 0.68 -5.62
CA PHE A 225 -10.53 1.83 -6.32
C PHE A 225 -10.64 1.66 -7.84
N ALA A 226 -10.43 0.44 -8.36
CA ALA A 226 -10.68 0.15 -9.77
C ALA A 226 -12.15 0.39 -10.17
N GLN A 227 -13.12 0.05 -9.32
CA GLN A 227 -14.54 0.32 -9.58
C GLN A 227 -14.86 1.83 -9.64
N GLN A 228 -14.21 2.63 -8.78
CA GLN A 228 -14.46 4.07 -8.71
C GLN A 228 -13.72 4.87 -9.79
N PHE A 229 -12.50 4.47 -10.15
CA PHE A 229 -11.60 5.26 -11.00
C PHE A 229 -11.17 4.56 -12.29
N GLY A 230 -11.63 3.33 -12.55
CA GLY A 230 -11.33 2.57 -13.76
C GLY A 230 -9.92 1.95 -13.83
N ILE A 231 -9.07 2.20 -12.82
CA ILE A 231 -7.71 1.66 -12.74
C ILE A 231 -7.44 1.14 -11.31
N PRO A 232 -6.74 0.00 -11.12
CA PRO A 232 -6.36 -0.46 -9.78
C PRO A 232 -5.41 0.52 -9.09
N LEU A 233 -5.49 0.63 -7.76
CA LEU A 233 -4.63 1.55 -7.01
C LEU A 233 -3.16 1.15 -7.10
N SER A 234 -2.87 -0.16 -7.06
CA SER A 234 -1.52 -0.69 -7.32
C SER A 234 -0.93 -0.20 -8.65
N VAL A 235 -1.74 -0.13 -9.72
CA VAL A 235 -1.32 0.41 -11.02
C VAL A 235 -1.10 1.92 -10.94
N ALA A 236 -2.02 2.67 -10.34
CA ALA A 236 -1.86 4.12 -10.16
C ALA A 236 -0.59 4.47 -9.37
N LEU A 237 -0.29 3.71 -8.31
CA LEU A 237 0.93 3.86 -7.52
C LEU A 237 2.19 3.46 -8.30
N ALA A 238 2.13 2.42 -9.13
CA ALA A 238 3.24 2.03 -9.99
C ALA A 238 3.63 3.16 -10.97
N LEU A 239 2.66 3.94 -11.44
CA LEU A 239 2.91 5.12 -12.29
C LEU A 239 3.54 6.29 -11.51
N LEU A 240 3.31 6.37 -10.21
CA LEU A 240 3.87 7.42 -9.34
C LEU A 240 5.30 7.10 -8.87
N LYS A 241 5.74 5.85 -8.99
CA LYS A 241 7.09 5.43 -8.62
C LYS A 241 8.11 5.97 -9.62
N ASP A 242 9.22 6.49 -9.10
CA ASP A 242 10.42 6.79 -9.88
C ASP A 242 11.14 5.50 -10.33
N LEU A 243 12.22 5.65 -11.11
CA LEU A 243 13.03 4.53 -11.60
C LEU A 243 13.66 3.69 -10.49
N GLN A 244 13.77 4.25 -9.29
CA GLN A 244 14.30 3.57 -8.10
C GLN A 244 13.18 2.99 -7.22
N GLY A 245 11.91 3.04 -7.67
CA GLY A 245 10.76 2.51 -6.96
C GLY A 245 10.26 3.38 -5.80
N ASN A 246 10.65 4.65 -5.73
CA ASN A 246 10.26 5.58 -4.68
C ASN A 246 9.16 6.54 -5.14
N ILE A 247 8.37 7.05 -4.20
CA ILE A 247 7.32 8.04 -4.46
C ILE A 247 7.68 9.31 -3.67
N GLY A 248 7.86 10.43 -4.37
CA GLY A 248 8.15 11.73 -3.75
C GLY A 248 6.96 12.68 -3.85
N LEU A 249 6.42 13.12 -2.72
CA LEU A 249 5.25 14.00 -2.62
C LEU A 249 5.59 15.22 -1.76
N ASP A 250 5.15 16.39 -2.19
CA ASP A 250 5.27 17.62 -1.41
C ASP A 250 3.87 18.01 -0.97
N ILE A 251 3.61 17.99 0.33
CA ILE A 251 2.29 18.26 0.90
C ILE A 251 2.33 19.63 1.59
N PRO A 252 1.75 20.67 0.96
CA PRO A 252 1.51 21.93 1.63
C PRO A 252 0.33 21.77 2.60
N LEU A 253 0.58 22.11 3.86
CA LEU A 253 -0.39 22.10 4.95
C LEU A 253 -0.51 23.51 5.51
N ALA A 254 -1.70 24.11 5.41
CA ALA A 254 -2.00 25.36 6.09
C ALA A 254 -3.16 25.10 7.06
N ALA A 255 -3.06 25.59 8.28
CA ALA A 255 -4.17 25.58 9.22
C ALA A 255 -4.32 26.97 9.84
N ASP A 256 -5.56 27.40 9.97
CA ASP A 256 -5.93 28.64 10.63
C ASP A 256 -7.01 28.34 11.69
N GLU A 257 -7.53 29.37 12.34
CA GLU A 257 -8.60 29.25 13.33
C GLU A 257 -9.88 28.58 12.78
N GLN A 258 -10.05 28.53 11.46
CA GLN A 258 -11.22 27.95 10.79
C GLN A 258 -11.02 26.47 10.46
N GLY A 259 -9.80 25.95 10.64
CA GLY A 259 -9.47 24.53 10.48
C GLY A 259 -8.28 24.26 9.57
N MET A 260 -8.03 22.98 9.33
CA MET A 260 -6.90 22.51 8.53
C MET A 260 -7.25 22.44 7.05
N LYS A 261 -6.47 23.13 6.20
CA LYS A 261 -6.56 23.12 4.74
C LYS A 261 -5.37 22.32 4.19
N ILE A 262 -5.64 21.12 3.70
CA ILE A 262 -4.66 20.30 2.98
C ILE A 262 -4.75 20.65 1.49
N GLY A 263 -3.65 21.01 0.85
CA GLY A 263 -3.59 21.28 -0.59
C GLY A 263 -3.69 20.03 -1.46
N LEU A 264 -4.77 19.24 -1.32
CA LEU A 264 -4.92 17.93 -1.96
C LEU A 264 -4.81 18.01 -3.49
N ALA A 265 -5.40 19.04 -4.10
CA ALA A 265 -5.32 19.28 -5.55
C ALA A 265 -3.87 19.51 -6.03
N ALA A 266 -3.07 20.24 -5.25
CA ALA A 266 -1.66 20.45 -5.55
C ALA A 266 -0.87 19.15 -5.42
N VAL A 267 -1.13 18.35 -4.38
CA VAL A 267 -0.49 17.04 -4.19
C VAL A 267 -0.81 16.10 -5.35
N VAL A 268 -2.08 16.00 -5.75
CA VAL A 268 -2.52 15.16 -6.87
C VAL A 268 -1.93 15.65 -8.19
N GLY A 269 -1.92 16.96 -8.44
CA GLY A 269 -1.32 17.54 -9.63
C GLY A 269 0.20 17.32 -9.70
N GLN A 270 0.89 17.40 -8.56
CA GLN A 270 2.32 17.09 -8.45
C GLN A 270 2.59 15.61 -8.69
N ALA A 271 1.79 14.73 -8.08
CA ALA A 271 1.83 13.29 -8.29
C ALA A 271 1.65 12.97 -9.78
N LEU A 272 0.62 13.51 -10.43
CA LEU A 272 0.38 13.32 -11.87
C LEU A 272 1.52 13.87 -12.73
N ARG A 273 2.02 15.08 -12.44
CA ARG A 273 3.16 15.66 -13.17
C ARG A 273 4.41 14.82 -13.01
N LYS A 274 4.72 14.32 -11.80
CA LYS A 274 5.87 13.45 -11.55
C LYS A 274 5.72 12.10 -12.24
N ALA A 275 4.53 11.50 -12.21
CA ALA A 275 4.21 10.30 -12.98
C ALA A 275 4.39 10.53 -14.48
N LEU A 276 3.88 11.64 -15.02
CA LEU A 276 4.01 12.00 -16.43
C LEU A 276 5.47 12.27 -16.81
N ILE A 277 6.24 13.01 -16.01
CA ILE A 277 7.67 13.24 -16.30
C ILE A 277 8.44 11.92 -16.22
N GLY A 278 8.17 11.06 -15.23
CA GLY A 278 8.75 9.71 -15.15
C GLY A 278 8.32 8.81 -16.31
N ALA A 279 7.12 9.02 -16.85
CA ALA A 279 6.59 8.32 -18.03
C ALA A 279 7.05 8.93 -19.36
N LEU A 280 7.39 10.23 -19.43
CA LEU A 280 7.85 10.94 -20.63
C LEU A 280 9.37 10.91 -20.76
N ALA A 281 10.10 10.77 -19.65
CA ALA A 281 11.50 10.37 -19.65
C ALA A 281 11.68 8.88 -19.99
N SER A 282 10.60 8.19 -20.39
CA SER A 282 10.57 6.75 -20.66
C SER A 282 10.63 6.43 -22.16
N PRO A 283 11.25 5.30 -22.53
CA PRO A 283 11.18 4.69 -23.87
C PRO A 283 9.77 4.40 -24.41
N LEU A 284 8.69 4.72 -23.69
CA LEU A 284 7.30 4.50 -24.13
C LEU A 284 6.96 5.21 -25.46
N LYS A 285 7.60 6.35 -25.78
CA LYS A 285 7.51 6.96 -27.13
C LYS A 285 8.06 6.05 -28.23
N LEU A 286 9.10 5.25 -27.92
CA LEU A 286 9.66 4.28 -28.85
C LEU A 286 8.74 3.07 -29.04
N VAL A 287 8.02 2.66 -27.98
CA VAL A 287 7.01 1.59 -28.05
C VAL A 287 5.78 2.06 -28.86
N GLY A 288 5.26 3.26 -28.62
CA GLY A 288 4.15 3.81 -29.43
C GLY A 288 4.49 3.99 -30.92
N ALA A 289 5.77 4.23 -31.24
CA ALA A 289 6.27 4.28 -32.61
C ALA A 289 6.49 2.87 -33.23
N ALA A 290 6.89 1.88 -32.42
CA ALA A 290 7.10 0.50 -32.87
C ALA A 290 5.80 -0.32 -32.96
N PHE A 291 4.75 0.07 -32.23
CA PHE A 291 3.46 -0.64 -32.15
C PHE A 291 2.29 0.13 -32.79
N GLY A 292 2.57 1.20 -33.54
CA GLY A 292 1.60 1.88 -34.40
C GLY A 292 0.39 2.46 -33.66
N GLY A 293 0.53 3.61 -33.01
CA GLY A 293 -0.63 4.28 -32.41
C GLY A 293 -0.38 5.70 -31.93
N GLY A 294 -0.46 6.66 -32.84
CA GLY A 294 -0.61 8.08 -32.50
C GLY A 294 -2.08 8.39 -32.22
N GLY A 295 -2.52 8.26 -30.96
CA GLY A 295 -3.81 8.78 -30.52
C GLY A 295 -4.58 7.90 -29.54
N GLY A 296 -4.59 8.33 -28.27
CA GLY A 296 -5.77 8.42 -27.40
C GLY A 296 -6.67 7.22 -27.06
N GLU A 297 -6.63 6.08 -27.74
CA GLU A 297 -7.42 4.91 -27.38
C GLU A 297 -6.63 3.98 -26.44
N ALA A 298 -7.36 3.23 -25.61
CA ALA A 298 -6.79 2.27 -24.67
C ALA A 298 -5.86 1.30 -25.42
N VAL A 299 -4.55 1.53 -25.28
CA VAL A 299 -3.48 0.82 -25.98
C VAL A 299 -3.42 -0.61 -25.45
N ALA A 300 -4.29 -1.48 -25.95
CA ALA A 300 -3.98 -2.89 -25.96
C ALA A 300 -2.75 -3.06 -26.86
N PRO A 301 -1.61 -3.57 -26.36
CA PRO A 301 -0.45 -3.80 -27.20
C PRO A 301 -0.85 -4.71 -28.36
N ALA A 302 -0.40 -4.38 -29.58
CA ALA A 302 -0.63 -5.24 -30.73
C ALA A 302 -0.13 -6.66 -30.42
N PRO A 303 -0.89 -7.71 -30.79
CA PRO A 303 -0.49 -9.08 -30.52
C PRO A 303 0.91 -9.36 -31.07
N ILE A 304 1.76 -10.00 -30.27
CA ILE A 304 3.08 -10.46 -30.72
C ILE A 304 2.84 -11.57 -31.74
N ALA A 305 3.23 -11.34 -32.98
CA ALA A 305 3.04 -12.30 -34.06
C ALA A 305 4.05 -13.46 -33.95
N PHE A 306 3.51 -14.68 -33.93
CA PHE A 306 4.29 -15.90 -34.09
C PHE A 306 4.05 -16.46 -35.49
N ARG A 307 4.99 -17.26 -35.98
CA ARG A 307 4.80 -18.02 -37.21
C ARG A 307 3.60 -18.95 -37.05
N PRO A 308 2.70 -19.06 -38.05
CA PRO A 308 1.50 -19.86 -37.93
C PRO A 308 1.80 -21.30 -37.46
N GLY A 309 1.15 -21.71 -36.37
CA GLY A 309 1.27 -23.03 -35.76
C GLY A 309 2.64 -23.35 -35.15
N ARG A 310 3.52 -22.36 -34.99
CA ARG A 310 4.89 -22.51 -34.46
C ARG A 310 5.14 -21.56 -33.30
N ALA A 311 6.07 -21.92 -32.42
CA ALA A 311 6.50 -21.09 -31.30
C ALA A 311 7.60 -20.05 -31.66
N GLU A 312 7.96 -19.96 -32.94
CA GLU A 312 8.93 -19.00 -33.45
C GLU A 312 8.28 -17.64 -33.67
N LEU A 313 8.95 -16.57 -33.24
CA LEU A 313 8.53 -15.20 -33.53
C LEU A 313 8.67 -14.91 -35.02
N THR A 314 7.83 -14.03 -35.55
CA THR A 314 8.10 -13.44 -36.87
C THR A 314 9.24 -12.41 -36.75
N ALA A 315 9.97 -12.16 -37.84
CA ALA A 315 11.05 -11.18 -37.85
C ALA A 315 10.56 -9.78 -37.40
N ASP A 316 9.34 -9.41 -37.77
CA ASP A 316 8.72 -8.13 -37.39
C ASP A 316 8.32 -8.06 -35.91
N ALA A 317 8.19 -9.21 -35.23
CA ALA A 317 7.82 -9.29 -33.82
C ALA A 317 9.02 -9.26 -32.87
N GLU A 318 10.25 -9.53 -33.35
CA GLU A 318 11.45 -9.51 -32.52
C GLU A 318 11.73 -8.14 -31.86
N PRO A 319 11.67 -7.00 -32.58
CA PRO A 319 11.92 -5.68 -31.99
C PRO A 319 10.87 -5.32 -30.92
N ALA A 320 9.63 -5.75 -31.14
CA ALA A 320 8.51 -5.57 -30.23
C ALA A 320 8.73 -6.31 -28.90
N VAL A 321 9.18 -7.57 -28.96
CA VAL A 321 9.50 -8.37 -27.76
C VAL A 321 10.69 -7.78 -27.00
N GLU A 322 11.72 -7.31 -27.71
CA GLU A 322 12.88 -6.68 -27.08
C GLU A 322 12.50 -5.38 -26.37
N ALA A 323 11.65 -4.55 -26.99
CA ALA A 323 11.13 -3.34 -26.38
C ALA A 323 10.31 -3.64 -25.10
N LEU A 324 9.48 -4.68 -25.13
CA LEU A 324 8.73 -5.14 -23.95
C LEU A 324 9.67 -5.63 -22.84
N ALA A 325 10.70 -6.42 -23.18
CA ALA A 325 11.68 -6.91 -22.21
C ALA A 325 12.44 -5.76 -21.54
N ARG A 326 12.86 -4.74 -22.30
CA ARG A 326 13.50 -3.53 -21.74
C ARG A 326 12.57 -2.73 -20.83
N LEU A 327 11.28 -2.65 -21.17
CA LEU A 327 10.27 -2.01 -20.33
C LEU A 327 10.10 -2.76 -19.00
N LEU A 328 10.02 -4.09 -19.02
CA LEU A 328 9.87 -4.88 -17.80
C LEU A 328 11.13 -4.86 -16.94
N ALA A 329 12.31 -4.89 -17.56
CA ALA A 329 13.59 -4.76 -16.87
C ALA A 329 13.73 -3.38 -16.19
N SER A 330 13.25 -2.32 -16.83
CA SER A 330 13.30 -0.96 -16.27
C SER A 330 12.22 -0.67 -15.22
N ARG A 331 11.17 -1.51 -15.13
CA ARG A 331 10.05 -1.32 -14.20
C ARG A 331 9.61 -2.64 -13.55
N PRO A 332 10.33 -3.11 -12.52
CA PRO A 332 10.06 -4.40 -11.87
C PRO A 332 8.72 -4.50 -11.12
N GLY A 333 7.99 -3.38 -10.97
CA GLY A 333 6.65 -3.34 -10.37
C GLY A 333 5.51 -3.64 -11.37
N ILE A 334 5.80 -3.83 -12.66
CA ILE A 334 4.80 -4.15 -13.68
C ILE A 334 4.64 -5.68 -13.77
N GLY A 335 3.44 -6.16 -13.48
CA GLY A 335 3.05 -7.55 -13.74
C GLY A 335 2.50 -7.71 -15.16
N VAL A 336 2.91 -8.74 -15.88
CA VAL A 336 2.42 -9.08 -17.22
C VAL A 336 1.76 -10.44 -17.20
N THR A 337 0.58 -10.54 -17.80
CA THR A 337 -0.08 -11.81 -18.10
C THR A 337 0.00 -12.05 -19.59
N LEU A 338 0.62 -13.16 -19.99
CA LEU A 338 0.69 -13.58 -21.39
C LEU A 338 -0.47 -14.52 -21.67
N ALA A 339 -1.31 -14.17 -22.65
CA ALA A 339 -2.37 -15.03 -23.15
C ALA A 339 -2.04 -15.42 -24.59
N ALA A 340 -1.96 -16.73 -24.85
CA ALA A 340 -1.83 -17.27 -26.19
C ALA A 340 -3.22 -17.68 -26.69
N ALA A 341 -3.65 -17.11 -27.81
CA ALA A 341 -4.89 -17.50 -28.49
C ALA A 341 -4.54 -17.93 -29.92
N PRO A 342 -4.78 -19.19 -30.31
CA PRO A 342 -4.53 -19.63 -31.68
C PRO A 342 -5.52 -18.94 -32.64
N GLY A 343 -4.99 -18.40 -33.73
CA GLY A 343 -5.75 -17.80 -34.82
C GLY A 343 -6.17 -18.81 -35.89
N ALA A 344 -6.98 -18.35 -36.83
CA ALA A 344 -7.43 -19.17 -37.97
C ALA A 344 -6.25 -19.68 -38.83
N ALA A 345 -5.17 -18.88 -38.94
CA ALA A 345 -3.95 -19.25 -39.64
C ALA A 345 -3.22 -20.42 -38.97
N ASP A 346 -3.16 -20.45 -37.63
CA ASP A 346 -2.55 -21.53 -36.86
C ASP A 346 -3.30 -22.85 -37.08
N VAL A 347 -4.63 -22.79 -36.95
CA VAL A 347 -5.50 -23.96 -37.14
C VAL A 347 -5.37 -24.50 -38.56
N ARG A 348 -5.33 -23.62 -39.57
CA ARG A 348 -5.14 -24.01 -40.96
C ARG A 348 -3.78 -24.68 -41.16
N TRP A 349 -2.70 -24.07 -40.68
CA TRP A 349 -1.35 -24.60 -40.83
C TRP A 349 -1.21 -25.97 -40.18
N LEU A 350 -1.74 -26.14 -38.95
CA LEU A 350 -1.71 -27.43 -38.24
C LEU A 350 -2.48 -28.52 -38.99
N ARG A 351 -3.64 -28.20 -39.58
CA ARG A 351 -4.39 -29.14 -40.44
C ARG A 351 -3.61 -29.52 -41.69
N GLU A 352 -2.94 -28.56 -42.31
CA GLU A 352 -2.10 -28.82 -43.48
C GLU A 352 -0.90 -29.71 -43.13
N GLN A 353 -0.29 -29.58 -41.94
CA GLN A 353 0.76 -30.50 -41.48
C GLN A 353 0.22 -31.91 -41.19
N ALA A 354 -0.90 -32.03 -40.47
CA ALA A 354 -1.52 -33.32 -40.19
C ALA A 354 -1.88 -34.08 -41.48
N LEU A 355 -2.40 -33.37 -42.49
CA LEU A 355 -2.71 -33.96 -43.80
C LEU A 355 -1.44 -34.42 -44.53
N ARG A 356 -0.31 -33.72 -44.38
CA ARG A 356 0.97 -34.16 -44.97
C ARG A 356 1.46 -35.45 -44.35
N GLU A 357 1.44 -35.53 -43.02
CA GLU A 357 1.84 -36.74 -42.31
C GLU A 357 1.00 -37.94 -42.75
N GLU A 358 -0.31 -37.75 -42.88
CA GLU A 358 -1.22 -38.79 -43.40
C GLU A 358 -0.91 -39.18 -44.85
N LEU A 359 -0.60 -38.21 -45.71
CA LEU A 359 -0.25 -38.45 -47.12
C LEU A 359 1.15 -39.05 -47.29
N ALA A 360 2.05 -38.86 -46.34
CA ALA A 360 3.41 -39.40 -46.33
C ALA A 360 3.51 -40.77 -45.63
N ALA A 361 2.50 -41.17 -44.85
CA ALA A 361 2.49 -42.43 -44.14
C ALA A 361 2.60 -43.64 -45.11
N PRO A 362 3.43 -44.66 -44.80
CA PRO A 362 3.60 -45.83 -45.67
C PRO A 362 2.26 -46.58 -45.82
N GLN A 363 1.72 -46.63 -47.04
CA GLN A 363 0.37 -47.18 -47.27
C GLN A 363 0.29 -48.72 -47.34
N GLY A 364 1.39 -49.43 -47.07
CA GLY A 364 1.47 -50.87 -47.27
C GLY A 364 1.17 -51.31 -48.72
N VAL A 365 1.29 -52.61 -49.00
CA VAL A 365 1.08 -53.17 -50.35
C VAL A 365 -0.39 -53.06 -50.80
N LEU A 366 -1.35 -53.22 -49.88
CA LEU A 366 -2.78 -53.15 -50.22
C LEU A 366 -3.28 -51.71 -50.40
N GLY A 367 -2.79 -50.75 -49.62
CA GLY A 367 -3.17 -49.34 -49.77
C GLY A 367 -2.58 -48.67 -51.01
N SER A 368 -1.37 -49.06 -51.39
CA SER A 368 -0.71 -48.56 -52.62
C SER A 368 -1.38 -49.04 -53.92
N VAL A 369 -2.06 -50.21 -53.89
CA VAL A 369 -2.88 -50.71 -55.01
C VAL A 369 -4.26 -50.03 -55.04
N ARG A 370 -4.92 -49.89 -53.88
CA ARG A 370 -6.24 -49.23 -53.79
C ARG A 370 -6.22 -47.76 -54.21
N ASN A 371 -5.09 -47.07 -54.02
CA ASN A 371 -4.95 -45.64 -54.31
C ASN A 371 -4.25 -45.32 -55.65
N LEU A 372 -3.94 -46.33 -56.49
CA LEU A 372 -3.41 -46.17 -57.85
C LEU A 372 -4.13 -45.11 -58.71
N PRO A 373 -5.48 -45.07 -58.80
CA PRO A 373 -6.17 -44.08 -59.63
C PRO A 373 -6.05 -42.64 -59.12
N GLN A 374 -5.63 -42.43 -57.86
CA GLN A 374 -5.52 -41.11 -57.22
C GLN A 374 -4.07 -40.66 -56.99
N ARG A 375 -3.05 -41.43 -57.41
CA ARG A 375 -1.63 -41.08 -57.19
C ARG A 375 -1.29 -39.67 -57.69
N GLY A 376 -1.66 -39.35 -58.94
CA GLY A 376 -1.36 -38.04 -59.54
C GLY A 376 -2.00 -36.86 -58.80
N ALA A 377 -3.19 -37.05 -58.23
CA ALA A 377 -3.84 -36.01 -57.42
C ALA A 377 -3.15 -35.85 -56.05
N ARG A 378 -2.77 -36.96 -55.41
CA ARG A 378 -2.05 -36.95 -54.11
C ARG A 378 -0.68 -36.30 -54.22
N ASP A 379 0.07 -36.58 -55.28
CA ASP A 379 1.41 -36.00 -55.47
C ASP A 379 1.33 -34.49 -55.79
N ARG A 380 0.31 -34.05 -56.54
CA ARG A 380 0.06 -32.62 -56.76
C ARG A 380 -0.32 -31.89 -55.47
N ILE A 381 -1.17 -32.49 -54.64
CA ILE A 381 -1.53 -31.93 -53.32
C ILE A 381 -0.30 -31.85 -52.42
N ARG A 382 0.52 -32.91 -52.38
CA ARG A 382 1.77 -32.92 -51.60
C ARG A 382 2.72 -31.80 -52.04
N THR A 383 2.96 -31.67 -53.35
CA THR A 383 3.84 -30.65 -53.93
C THR A 383 3.32 -29.23 -53.67
N ALA A 384 2.01 -29.00 -53.82
CA ALA A 384 1.39 -27.69 -53.57
C ALA A 384 1.44 -27.29 -52.09
N LEU A 385 1.30 -28.27 -51.19
CA LEU A 385 1.48 -28.05 -49.76
C LEU A 385 2.96 -27.74 -49.48
N GLU A 386 3.91 -28.54 -49.96
CA GLU A 386 5.35 -28.34 -49.74
C GLU A 386 5.83 -26.94 -50.15
N ALA A 387 5.41 -26.45 -51.32
CA ALA A 387 5.72 -25.09 -51.76
C ALA A 387 5.23 -24.04 -50.76
N ARG A 388 3.98 -24.17 -50.30
CA ARG A 388 3.35 -23.20 -49.39
C ARG A 388 3.92 -23.20 -47.97
N ALA A 389 4.60 -24.27 -47.54
CA ALA A 389 5.31 -24.29 -46.26
C ALA A 389 6.70 -23.65 -46.31
N ARG A 390 7.28 -23.44 -47.49
CA ARG A 390 8.54 -22.72 -47.64
C ARG A 390 8.34 -21.20 -47.63
N ASP A 391 7.15 -20.75 -48.02
CA ASP A 391 6.79 -19.33 -48.14
C ASP A 391 6.12 -18.73 -46.88
N ALA A 392 5.93 -19.52 -45.81
CA ALA A 392 5.26 -19.15 -44.55
C ALA A 392 6.18 -19.37 -43.34
#